data_AF-A0A386WF62-F1
#
_entry.id   AF-A0A386WF62-F1
#
_cell.length_a   1.000
_cell.length_b   1.000
_cell.length_c   1.000
_cell.angle_alpha   90.00
_cell.angle_beta   90.00
_cell.angle_gamma   90.00
#
_symmetry.space_group_name_H-M   'P 1'
#
loop_
_entity.id
_entity.type
_entity.pdbx_description
1 polymer ?
#
loop_
_entity_poly.entity_id
_entity_poly.type
_entity_poly.pdbx_seq_one_letter_code
_entity_poly.pdbx_strand_id
1 'polypeptide(L)'
;MVVPGGWLPDDTAHHIAAAAALVWLRRRRAHQPGQRDTDATQLTPLPTTVTAVQAAIADQPPPPAATTGATQAPLPPAGIRLAGDGADHAARGLLITRLLTALRDPTDTTPVIITSNTLARLLPGIAETAATIPGLHVIDTLEQATALLPASRTSATVDHGIPSLVLTAEPATPAPPNLPGACVVTLDAAAPLPAWRVDHHGHTVDHQTGQPRPRMCVLDSVAAADLLAVLARPASAAPDPVASVPARPIDPVQAKIPRQATRVTPPTPQQPTEAAATAVQLRVLGRPALLIDSKEVTIRRSAALQILVFLAVHPDGATTTQLVHALWPGLPAHTVTGRLYTTLSDLRSTIRATSADQVVVHTEDRYHLDPRTDVDLWRLQAAAHHSATTDAPGSWQAVIDAYRGDLAAGHTWPWIDPPREATRRLVLDAHTTAAAAQTDPHERLRLFQAAIRIDPYNQQLHQLAADQLNALGDSAAAADLLHAHRQRLRLAGILDQPMITAR
;
A
#
# COMPACT_ATOMS: atom_id res chain seq x y z
N MET A 1 14.71 -0.96 -13.52
CA MET A 1 14.17 0.40 -13.33
C MET A 1 14.99 1.26 -12.36
N VAL A 2 15.21 2.54 -12.67
CA VAL A 2 15.79 3.54 -11.72
C VAL A 2 14.69 4.08 -10.81
N VAL A 3 14.97 4.21 -9.53
CA VAL A 3 14.04 4.72 -8.52
C VAL A 3 14.76 5.70 -7.58
N PRO A 4 14.04 6.52 -6.79
CA PRO A 4 14.65 7.28 -5.72
C PRO A 4 15.50 6.38 -4.83
N GLY A 5 16.76 6.77 -4.64
CA GLY A 5 17.69 6.01 -3.81
C GLY A 5 18.29 4.76 -4.46
N GLY A 6 18.06 4.47 -5.75
CA GLY A 6 18.79 3.37 -6.38
C GLY A 6 18.27 2.82 -7.70
N TRP A 7 18.63 1.57 -7.97
CA TRP A 7 18.21 0.80 -9.14
C TRP A 7 17.73 -0.58 -8.72
N LEU A 8 16.59 -1.00 -9.27
CA LEU A 8 16.00 -2.31 -9.01
C LEU A 8 15.62 -3.04 -10.30
N PRO A 9 15.68 -4.37 -10.34
CA PRO A 9 15.15 -5.17 -11.45
C PRO A 9 13.64 -4.99 -11.61
N ASP A 10 13.13 -5.14 -12.83
CA ASP A 10 11.70 -4.95 -13.11
C ASP A 10 10.82 -5.99 -12.40
N ASP A 11 11.28 -7.24 -12.27
CA ASP A 11 10.59 -8.27 -11.47
C ASP A 11 10.46 -7.85 -9.99
N THR A 12 11.53 -7.29 -9.42
CA THR A 12 11.51 -6.76 -8.04
C THR A 12 10.51 -5.61 -7.91
N ALA A 13 10.42 -4.74 -8.92
CA ALA A 13 9.43 -3.66 -8.96
C ALA A 13 7.99 -4.19 -8.87
N HIS A 14 7.67 -5.20 -9.68
CA HIS A 14 6.34 -5.83 -9.68
C HIS A 14 6.03 -6.51 -8.34
N HIS A 15 7.02 -7.14 -7.70
CA HIS A 15 6.84 -7.71 -6.37
C HIS A 15 6.60 -6.63 -5.29
N ILE A 16 7.26 -5.48 -5.38
CA ILE A 16 7.01 -4.34 -4.49
C ILE A 16 5.56 -3.85 -4.66
N ALA A 17 5.10 -3.70 -5.91
CA ALA A 17 3.72 -3.29 -6.19
C ALA A 17 2.69 -4.30 -5.66
N ALA A 18 2.96 -5.60 -5.78
CA ALA A 18 2.12 -6.64 -5.20
C ALA A 18 2.11 -6.60 -3.66
N ALA A 19 3.27 -6.42 -3.02
CA ALA A 19 3.36 -6.29 -1.57
C ALA A 19 2.61 -5.04 -1.07
N ALA A 20 2.69 -3.93 -1.79
CA ALA A 20 1.93 -2.71 -1.52
C ALA A 20 0.41 -2.93 -1.59
N ALA A 21 -0.07 -3.69 -2.57
CA ALA A 21 -1.49 -4.06 -2.67
C ALA A 21 -1.93 -4.94 -1.49
N LEU A 22 -1.08 -5.86 -1.02
CA LEU A 22 -1.35 -6.69 0.16
C LEU A 22 -1.48 -5.86 1.44
N VAL A 23 -0.72 -4.77 1.59
CA VAL A 23 -0.87 -3.86 2.74
C VAL A 23 -2.27 -3.28 2.80
N TRP A 24 -2.79 -2.76 1.68
CA TRP A 24 -4.15 -2.21 1.63
C TRP A 24 -5.23 -3.29 1.84
N LEU A 25 -5.05 -4.48 1.29
CA LEU A 25 -5.97 -5.60 1.52
C LEU A 25 -6.00 -6.05 2.98
N ARG A 26 -4.86 -6.06 3.67
CA ARG A 26 -4.81 -6.35 5.13
C ARG A 26 -5.51 -5.27 5.93
N ARG A 27 -5.32 -3.99 5.60
CA ARG A 27 -6.02 -2.85 6.23
C ARG A 27 -7.55 -2.95 6.04
N ARG A 28 -7.99 -3.33 4.83
CA ARG A 28 -9.42 -3.58 4.52
C ARG A 28 -10.00 -4.74 5.30
N ARG A 29 -9.25 -5.84 5.41
CA ARG A 29 -9.62 -7.01 6.22
C ARG A 29 -9.79 -6.64 7.69
N ALA A 30 -8.88 -5.84 8.23
CA ALA A 30 -8.80 -5.47 9.64
C ALA A 30 -9.76 -4.34 10.06
N HIS A 31 -10.24 -3.51 9.11
CA HIS A 31 -11.20 -2.45 9.41
C HIS A 31 -12.44 -3.02 10.12
N GLN A 32 -12.90 -2.35 11.18
CA GLN A 32 -14.08 -2.73 11.96
C GLN A 32 -15.15 -1.66 11.79
N PRO A 33 -16.06 -1.80 10.80
CA PRO A 33 -17.02 -0.74 10.52
C PRO A 33 -17.96 -0.49 11.70
N GLY A 34 -18.25 0.79 11.95
CA GLY A 34 -19.10 1.23 13.06
C GLY A 34 -18.38 1.31 14.43
N GLN A 35 -17.11 0.91 14.50
CA GLN A 35 -16.23 1.19 15.64
C GLN A 35 -15.32 2.37 15.32
N ARG A 36 -14.85 3.08 16.36
CA ARG A 36 -13.88 4.16 16.16
C ARG A 36 -12.56 3.55 15.73
N ASP A 37 -12.03 4.06 14.62
CA ASP A 37 -10.67 3.74 14.19
C ASP A 37 -9.68 4.25 15.25
N THR A 38 -9.07 3.32 15.97
CA THR A 38 -8.08 3.63 17.01
C THR A 38 -6.66 3.66 16.46
N ASP A 39 -6.46 3.18 15.23
CA ASP A 39 -5.15 3.02 14.62
C ASP A 39 -4.98 3.95 13.42
N ALA A 40 -4.41 5.13 13.69
CA ALA A 40 -4.11 6.13 12.67
C ALA A 40 -3.21 5.61 11.54
N THR A 41 -2.51 4.48 11.72
CA THR A 41 -1.63 3.92 10.68
C THR A 41 -2.36 3.27 9.52
N GLN A 42 -3.66 2.97 9.68
CA GLN A 42 -4.44 2.25 8.67
C GLN A 42 -4.77 3.08 7.42
N LEU A 43 -4.70 4.41 7.52
CA LEU A 43 -4.86 5.33 6.39
C LEU A 43 -3.55 6.00 5.98
N THR A 44 -2.42 5.65 6.61
CA THR A 44 -1.12 6.23 6.25
C THR A 44 -0.76 5.90 4.81
N PRO A 45 -0.34 6.89 3.99
CA PRO A 45 0.13 6.62 2.63
C PRO A 45 1.29 5.63 2.62
N LEU A 46 1.43 4.93 1.51
CA LEU A 46 2.59 4.07 1.30
C LEU A 46 3.87 4.92 1.26
N PRO A 47 5.02 4.36 1.66
CA PRO A 47 6.29 5.06 1.61
C PRO A 47 6.63 5.64 0.24
N THR A 48 7.40 6.73 0.21
CA THR A 48 7.67 7.49 -1.02
C THR A 48 8.38 6.66 -2.09
N THR A 49 9.29 5.77 -1.69
CA THR A 49 9.98 4.86 -2.62
C THR A 49 9.00 3.90 -3.29
N VAL A 50 8.02 3.40 -2.54
CA VAL A 50 7.01 2.45 -3.04
C VAL A 50 6.08 3.13 -4.04
N THR A 51 5.63 4.35 -3.74
CA THR A 51 4.78 5.12 -4.65
C THR A 51 5.53 5.53 -5.93
N ALA A 52 6.82 5.82 -5.85
CA ALA A 52 7.67 6.04 -7.01
C ALA A 52 7.84 4.77 -7.86
N VAL A 53 8.03 3.60 -7.24
CA VAL A 53 8.05 2.30 -7.94
C VAL A 53 6.74 2.05 -8.69
N GLN A 54 5.59 2.26 -8.03
CA GLN A 54 4.28 2.07 -8.65
C GLN A 54 4.05 3.02 -9.84
N ALA A 55 4.44 4.29 -9.72
CA ALA A 55 4.35 5.22 -10.84
C ALA A 55 5.23 4.80 -12.02
N ALA A 56 6.46 4.38 -11.75
CA ALA A 56 7.40 4.00 -12.78
C ALA A 56 6.94 2.72 -13.53
N ILE A 57 6.30 1.77 -12.85
CA ILE A 57 5.64 0.62 -13.49
C ILE A 57 4.47 1.07 -14.37
N ALA A 58 3.64 1.99 -13.88
CA ALA A 58 2.45 2.46 -14.61
C ALA A 58 2.80 3.24 -15.89
N ASP A 59 3.95 3.92 -15.92
CA ASP A 59 4.46 4.65 -17.10
C ASP A 59 5.18 3.73 -18.11
N GLN A 60 5.52 2.49 -17.74
CA GLN A 60 6.16 1.53 -18.65
C GLN A 60 5.11 0.85 -19.57
N PRO A 61 5.38 0.73 -20.88
CA PRO A 61 4.54 -0.09 -21.75
C PRO A 61 4.58 -1.55 -21.28
N PRO A 62 3.44 -2.29 -21.35
CA PRO A 62 3.43 -3.70 -20.97
C PRO A 62 4.49 -4.45 -21.76
N PRO A 63 5.32 -5.29 -21.11
CA PRO A 63 6.41 -5.95 -21.80
C PRO A 63 5.85 -6.85 -22.90
N PRO A 64 6.52 -6.93 -24.07
CA PRO A 64 6.19 -7.97 -25.05
C PRO A 64 6.31 -9.33 -24.37
N ALA A 65 5.36 -10.23 -24.65
CA ALA A 65 5.36 -11.58 -24.12
C ALA A 65 6.72 -12.24 -24.40
N ALA A 66 7.45 -12.50 -23.32
CA ALA A 66 8.78 -13.09 -23.25
C ALA A 66 9.93 -12.28 -23.88
N THR A 67 10.77 -11.68 -23.03
CA THR A 67 12.23 -11.91 -23.11
C THR A 67 12.91 -11.58 -21.77
N THR A 68 13.51 -12.60 -21.16
CA THR A 68 14.53 -12.52 -20.10
C THR A 68 14.13 -11.75 -18.84
N GLY A 69 13.42 -12.45 -17.94
CA GLY A 69 13.53 -12.13 -16.52
C GLY A 69 15.02 -12.04 -16.18
N ALA A 70 15.42 -10.94 -15.56
CA ALA A 70 16.67 -10.91 -14.84
C ALA A 70 16.48 -11.82 -13.62
N THR A 71 16.52 -13.14 -13.86
CA THR A 71 16.68 -14.15 -12.82
C THR A 71 17.78 -13.64 -11.92
N GLN A 72 17.51 -13.58 -10.61
CA GLN A 72 18.50 -13.22 -9.60
C GLN A 72 19.86 -13.72 -10.04
N ALA A 73 20.86 -12.82 -10.10
CA ALA A 73 22.23 -13.20 -10.38
C ALA A 73 22.53 -14.44 -9.51
N PRO A 74 22.76 -15.63 -10.09
CA PRO A 74 22.94 -16.82 -9.28
C PRO A 74 24.17 -16.56 -8.41
N LEU A 75 23.92 -16.37 -7.12
CA LEU A 75 25.00 -16.15 -6.17
C LEU A 75 25.83 -17.43 -6.15
N PRO A 76 27.17 -17.32 -6.04
CA PRO A 76 27.99 -18.50 -5.86
C PRO A 76 27.48 -19.31 -4.66
N PRO A 77 27.24 -20.62 -4.80
CA PRO A 77 26.72 -21.43 -3.70
C PRO A 77 27.69 -21.50 -2.50
N ALA A 78 28.99 -21.23 -2.74
CA ALA A 78 30.02 -21.15 -1.70
C ALA A 78 30.02 -19.82 -0.91
N GLY A 79 29.09 -18.90 -1.18
CA GLY A 79 29.09 -17.54 -0.64
C GLY A 79 29.93 -16.57 -1.47
N ILE A 80 29.79 -15.28 -1.18
CA ILE A 80 30.42 -14.19 -1.92
C ILE A 80 30.81 -13.02 -1.02
N ARG A 81 31.90 -12.35 -1.37
CA ARG A 81 32.23 -11.04 -0.80
C ARG A 81 31.75 -9.93 -1.73
N LEU A 82 31.04 -8.94 -1.19
CA LEU A 82 30.74 -7.69 -1.88
C LEU A 82 31.73 -6.61 -1.42
N ALA A 83 32.34 -5.92 -2.37
CA ALA A 83 33.26 -4.81 -2.12
C ALA A 83 32.95 -3.65 -3.08
N GLY A 84 33.45 -2.45 -2.79
CA GLY A 84 33.19 -1.24 -3.59
C GLY A 84 32.19 -0.29 -2.94
N ASP A 85 32.03 0.89 -3.54
CA ASP A 85 31.13 1.97 -3.10
C ASP A 85 29.65 1.58 -3.20
N GLY A 86 29.32 0.58 -4.04
CA GLY A 86 28.00 -0.02 -4.14
C GLY A 86 27.73 -1.20 -3.20
N ALA A 87 28.70 -1.68 -2.41
CA ALA A 87 28.57 -2.94 -1.67
C ALA A 87 27.39 -2.95 -0.68
N ASP A 88 27.31 -1.92 0.18
CA ASP A 88 26.22 -1.79 1.16
C ASP A 88 24.87 -1.59 0.45
N HIS A 89 24.85 -0.86 -0.67
CA HIS A 89 23.65 -0.68 -1.48
C HIS A 89 23.16 -2.01 -2.09
N ALA A 90 24.09 -2.83 -2.55
CA ALA A 90 23.82 -4.14 -3.12
C ALA A 90 23.36 -5.15 -2.06
N ALA A 91 23.92 -5.08 -0.85
CA ALA A 91 23.49 -5.90 0.28
C ALA A 91 22.04 -5.63 0.68
N ARG A 92 21.63 -4.35 0.73
CA ARG A 92 20.23 -3.95 0.91
C ARG A 92 19.34 -4.47 -0.21
N GLY A 93 19.79 -4.35 -1.46
CA GLY A 93 19.07 -4.88 -2.62
C GLY A 93 18.86 -6.40 -2.57
N LEU A 94 19.88 -7.16 -2.15
CA LEU A 94 19.79 -8.60 -1.93
C LEU A 94 18.78 -8.97 -0.84
N LEU A 95 18.85 -8.27 0.31
CA LEU A 95 17.93 -8.44 1.43
C LEU A 95 16.47 -8.30 0.96
N ILE A 96 16.15 -7.17 0.33
CA ILE A 96 14.80 -6.89 -0.21
C ILE A 96 14.37 -7.93 -1.22
N THR A 97 15.22 -8.26 -2.18
CA THR A 97 14.86 -9.16 -3.28
C THR A 97 14.59 -10.57 -2.76
N ARG A 98 15.37 -11.07 -1.79
CA ARG A 98 15.11 -12.39 -1.18
C ARG A 98 13.82 -12.41 -0.36
N LEU A 99 13.57 -11.39 0.47
CA LEU A 99 12.33 -11.31 1.24
C LEU A 99 11.08 -11.22 0.35
N LEU A 100 11.15 -10.48 -0.77
CA LEU A 100 10.08 -10.43 -1.76
C LEU A 100 9.85 -11.76 -2.48
N THR A 101 10.90 -12.58 -2.63
CA THR A 101 10.78 -13.91 -3.25
C THR A 101 9.92 -14.84 -2.38
N ALA A 102 10.14 -14.82 -1.06
CA ALA A 102 9.33 -15.59 -0.10
C ALA A 102 7.85 -15.17 -0.06
N LEU A 103 7.53 -13.91 -0.40
CA LEU A 103 6.13 -13.49 -0.56
C LEU A 103 5.46 -14.05 -1.82
N ARG A 104 6.23 -14.33 -2.88
CA ARG A 104 5.71 -14.82 -4.16
C ARG A 104 5.43 -16.31 -4.12
N ASP A 105 6.30 -17.07 -3.47
CA ASP A 105 6.16 -18.51 -3.30
C ASP A 105 5.96 -18.81 -1.81
N PRO A 106 4.71 -18.95 -1.33
CA PRO A 106 4.42 -19.26 0.07
C PRO A 106 5.01 -20.59 0.53
N THR A 107 5.45 -21.45 -0.40
CA THR A 107 6.13 -22.71 -0.09
C THR A 107 7.64 -22.52 0.11
N ASP A 108 8.20 -21.39 -0.34
CA ASP A 108 9.57 -20.96 -0.07
C ASP A 108 9.64 -20.40 1.36
N THR A 109 9.93 -21.29 2.32
CA THR A 109 10.17 -20.92 3.72
C THR A 109 11.65 -20.63 3.99
N THR A 110 12.46 -20.31 2.97
CA THR A 110 13.88 -20.11 3.19
C THR A 110 14.14 -18.85 4.01
N PRO A 111 14.82 -18.97 5.18
CA PRO A 111 15.08 -17.83 6.02
C PRO A 111 16.12 -16.90 5.39
N VAL A 112 15.93 -15.60 5.61
CA VAL A 112 16.93 -14.56 5.40
C VAL A 112 17.50 -14.19 6.76
N ILE A 113 18.78 -14.45 6.96
CA ILE A 113 19.47 -14.29 8.24
C ILE A 113 20.44 -13.11 8.11
N ILE A 114 20.42 -12.20 9.08
CA ILE A 114 21.32 -11.04 9.12
C ILE A 114 21.86 -10.85 10.53
N THR A 115 23.16 -10.54 10.67
CA THR A 115 23.69 -10.21 12.00
C THR A 115 23.24 -8.83 12.46
N SER A 116 23.02 -8.62 13.75
CA SER A 116 22.55 -7.36 14.33
C SER A 116 23.47 -6.18 13.98
N ASN A 117 24.78 -6.39 13.98
CA ASN A 117 25.76 -5.41 13.52
C ASN A 117 25.60 -5.06 12.02
N THR A 118 25.38 -6.06 11.17
CA THR A 118 25.17 -5.85 9.73
C THR A 118 23.86 -5.11 9.47
N LEU A 119 22.81 -5.46 10.19
CA LEU A 119 21.53 -4.76 10.12
C LEU A 119 21.70 -3.28 10.51
N ALA A 120 22.42 -3.00 11.60
CA ALA A 120 22.71 -1.62 12.03
C ALA A 120 23.55 -0.83 11.00
N ARG A 121 24.53 -1.46 10.35
CA ARG A 121 25.33 -0.86 9.26
C ARG A 121 24.48 -0.55 8.04
N LEU A 122 23.68 -1.52 7.58
CA LEU A 122 22.90 -1.37 6.37
C LEU A 122 21.71 -0.44 6.57
N LEU A 123 20.97 -0.62 7.66
CA LEU A 123 19.66 -0.03 7.88
C LEU A 123 19.57 0.48 9.33
N PRO A 124 20.15 1.65 9.62
CA PRO A 124 20.08 2.22 10.96
C PRO A 124 18.62 2.54 11.32
N GLY A 125 18.17 2.08 12.50
CA GLY A 125 16.88 2.43 13.08
C GLY A 125 15.69 1.51 12.76
N ILE A 126 15.89 0.38 12.06
CA ILE A 126 14.79 -0.54 11.73
C ILE A 126 14.74 -1.82 12.59
N ALA A 127 15.49 -1.89 13.68
CA ALA A 127 15.64 -3.13 14.47
C ALA A 127 14.28 -3.66 14.98
N GLU A 128 13.41 -2.78 15.46
CA GLU A 128 12.05 -3.15 15.90
C GLU A 128 11.18 -3.63 14.73
N THR A 129 11.22 -2.92 13.60
CA THR A 129 10.49 -3.32 12.39
C THR A 129 10.97 -4.66 11.85
N ALA A 130 12.27 -4.94 11.90
CA ALA A 130 12.86 -6.18 11.39
C ALA A 130 12.26 -7.43 12.06
N ALA A 131 11.94 -7.37 13.36
CA ALA A 131 11.30 -8.47 14.09
C ALA A 131 9.88 -8.78 13.61
N THR A 132 9.24 -7.84 12.90
CA THR A 132 7.88 -7.98 12.37
C THR A 132 7.84 -8.44 10.91
N ILE A 133 9.01 -8.64 10.28
CA ILE A 133 9.13 -9.03 8.87
C ILE A 133 9.19 -10.55 8.77
N PRO A 134 8.20 -11.20 8.12
CA PRO A 134 8.21 -12.65 7.94
C PRO A 134 9.45 -13.11 7.17
N GLY A 135 10.11 -14.16 7.69
CA GLY A 135 11.29 -14.77 7.06
C GLY A 135 12.60 -14.02 7.29
N LEU A 136 12.59 -12.86 7.97
CA LEU A 136 13.80 -12.15 8.39
C LEU A 136 14.17 -12.55 9.81
N HIS A 137 15.39 -13.04 10.00
CA HIS A 137 15.93 -13.42 11.29
C HIS A 137 17.17 -12.58 11.61
N VAL A 138 17.12 -11.87 12.74
CA VAL A 138 18.25 -11.10 13.26
C VAL A 138 18.95 -11.94 14.32
N ILE A 139 20.26 -12.15 14.15
CA ILE A 139 21.11 -12.94 15.05
C ILE A 139 22.27 -12.08 15.56
N ASP A 140 22.82 -12.42 16.71
CA ASP A 140 23.99 -11.69 17.25
C ASP A 140 25.32 -12.32 16.81
N THR A 141 25.34 -13.64 16.61
CA THR A 141 26.56 -14.38 16.21
C THR A 141 26.24 -15.38 15.11
N LEU A 142 27.19 -15.60 14.20
CA LEU A 142 26.98 -16.48 13.04
C LEU A 142 26.72 -17.96 13.41
N GLU A 143 27.13 -18.40 14.60
CA GLU A 143 26.82 -19.74 15.11
C GLU A 143 25.31 -19.98 15.25
N GLN A 144 24.54 -18.95 15.61
CA GLN A 144 23.08 -19.03 15.75
C GLN A 144 22.39 -19.31 14.41
N ALA A 145 23.02 -19.02 13.27
CA ALA A 145 22.47 -19.28 11.95
C ALA A 145 22.22 -20.79 11.72
N THR A 146 23.06 -21.67 12.28
CA THR A 146 22.93 -23.13 12.10
C THR A 146 21.60 -23.69 12.62
N ALA A 147 21.05 -23.11 13.69
CA ALA A 147 19.77 -23.51 14.27
C ALA A 147 18.56 -23.03 13.45
N LEU A 148 18.74 -22.00 12.61
CA LEU A 148 17.68 -21.41 11.80
C LEU A 148 17.65 -21.97 10.37
N LEU A 149 18.76 -22.54 9.90
CA LEU A 149 18.83 -23.14 8.58
C LEU A 149 18.00 -24.44 8.53
N PRO A 150 17.24 -24.67 7.45
CA PRO A 150 16.52 -25.93 7.29
C PRO A 150 17.52 -27.10 7.30
N ALA A 151 17.23 -28.14 8.07
CA ALA A 151 18.06 -29.34 8.12
C ALA A 151 18.32 -29.83 6.68
N SER A 152 19.59 -29.95 6.31
CA SER A 152 19.99 -30.33 4.95
C SER A 152 19.28 -31.62 4.58
N ARG A 153 18.32 -31.56 3.64
CA ARG A 153 17.68 -32.76 3.11
C ARG A 153 18.73 -33.53 2.33
N THR A 154 19.33 -34.53 2.96
CA THR A 154 20.30 -35.48 2.38
C THR A 154 19.65 -36.47 1.40
N SER A 155 18.67 -36.03 0.60
CA SER A 155 18.19 -36.83 -0.53
C SER A 155 19.04 -36.52 -1.75
N ALA A 156 19.65 -37.58 -2.31
CA ALA A 156 20.49 -37.58 -3.51
C ALA A 156 19.75 -37.23 -4.82
N THR A 157 18.62 -36.54 -4.73
CA THR A 157 17.95 -35.87 -5.85
C THR A 157 18.40 -34.41 -5.80
N VAL A 158 19.12 -33.97 -6.82
CA VAL A 158 19.54 -32.57 -7.00
C VAL A 158 18.29 -31.70 -7.13
N ASP A 159 17.70 -31.33 -6.01
CA ASP A 159 16.63 -30.34 -5.95
C ASP A 159 17.33 -28.98 -5.86
N HIS A 160 17.28 -28.21 -6.95
CA HIS A 160 17.94 -26.92 -7.11
C HIS A 160 17.25 -25.80 -6.28
N GLY A 161 16.90 -26.10 -5.03
CA GLY A 161 16.28 -25.14 -4.11
C GLY A 161 17.18 -23.92 -3.90
N ILE A 162 16.56 -22.74 -3.83
CA ILE A 162 17.30 -21.50 -3.62
C ILE A 162 17.92 -21.53 -2.20
N PRO A 163 19.24 -21.33 -2.04
CA PRO A 163 19.86 -21.39 -0.72
C PRO A 163 19.36 -20.27 0.19
N SER A 164 19.39 -20.52 1.50
CA SER A 164 19.11 -19.49 2.52
C SER A 164 20.15 -18.37 2.43
N LEU A 165 19.74 -17.11 2.60
CA LEU A 165 20.66 -15.97 2.52
C LEU A 165 21.17 -15.61 3.92
N VAL A 166 22.49 -15.51 4.10
CA VAL A 166 23.11 -15.04 5.34
C VAL A 166 23.95 -13.79 5.06
N LEU A 167 23.63 -12.66 5.68
CA LEU A 167 24.33 -11.38 5.53
C LEU A 167 25.16 -11.08 6.79
N THR A 168 26.47 -10.87 6.64
CA THR A 168 27.36 -10.51 7.76
C THR A 168 28.45 -9.49 7.39
N ALA A 169 28.78 -8.61 8.33
CA ALA A 169 29.87 -7.65 8.30
C ALA A 169 30.90 -7.92 9.42
N GLU A 170 30.90 -9.10 10.04
CA GLU A 170 31.86 -9.47 11.09
C GLU A 170 33.31 -9.53 10.57
N PRO A 171 34.31 -9.26 11.44
CA PRO A 171 35.71 -9.35 11.07
C PRO A 171 36.07 -10.80 10.73
N ALA A 172 36.96 -10.93 9.76
CA ALA A 172 37.34 -12.18 9.15
C ALA A 172 37.87 -13.23 10.13
N THR A 173 37.02 -14.19 10.48
CA THR A 173 37.48 -15.58 10.56
C THR A 173 38.04 -15.93 9.18
N PRO A 174 39.25 -16.52 9.04
CA PRO A 174 39.93 -16.70 7.75
C PRO A 174 39.12 -17.51 6.71
N ALA A 175 38.09 -18.22 7.15
CA ALA A 175 37.00 -18.70 6.32
C ALA A 175 35.67 -18.48 7.07
N PRO A 176 34.58 -18.08 6.38
CA PRO A 176 33.25 -18.14 6.97
C PRO A 176 32.96 -19.58 7.42
N PRO A 177 32.24 -19.79 8.55
CA PRO A 177 31.81 -21.12 8.94
C PRO A 177 31.03 -21.77 7.78
N ASN A 178 31.31 -23.05 7.56
CA ASN A 178 30.62 -23.81 6.52
C ASN A 178 29.15 -23.99 6.93
N LEU A 179 28.26 -23.24 6.28
CA LEU A 179 26.82 -23.29 6.49
C LEU A 179 26.17 -24.02 5.30
N PRO A 180 26.01 -25.35 5.35
CA PRO A 180 25.47 -26.11 4.23
C PRO A 180 24.03 -25.68 3.92
N GLY A 181 23.74 -25.43 2.64
CA GLY A 181 22.43 -24.93 2.20
C GLY A 181 22.23 -23.43 2.35
N ALA A 182 23.26 -22.68 2.76
CA ALA A 182 23.24 -21.23 2.85
C ALA A 182 24.25 -20.57 1.91
N CYS A 183 23.87 -19.43 1.33
CA CYS A 183 24.76 -18.51 0.65
C CYS A 183 25.15 -17.38 1.61
N VAL A 184 26.41 -17.38 2.06
CA VAL A 184 26.94 -16.35 2.96
C VAL A 184 27.48 -15.17 2.15
N VAL A 185 26.99 -13.96 2.42
CA VAL A 185 27.44 -12.72 1.81
C VAL A 185 28.16 -11.88 2.86
N THR A 186 29.40 -11.50 2.57
CA THR A 186 30.24 -10.67 3.46
C THR A 186 30.52 -9.29 2.89
N LEU A 187 30.56 -8.26 3.73
CA LEU A 187 30.71 -6.84 3.33
C LEU A 187 32.11 -6.23 3.57
N ASP A 188 33.09 -7.04 3.95
CA ASP A 188 34.41 -6.59 4.43
C ASP A 188 35.62 -7.21 3.70
N ALA A 189 36.75 -6.51 3.76
CA ALA A 189 37.88 -6.63 2.82
C ALA A 189 38.83 -7.84 3.01
N ALA A 190 38.80 -8.55 4.13
CA ALA A 190 39.91 -9.44 4.52
C ALA A 190 39.57 -10.95 4.50
N ALA A 191 39.29 -11.58 3.35
CA ALA A 191 39.07 -13.04 3.29
C ALA A 191 39.23 -13.65 1.86
N PRO A 192 39.41 -14.98 1.72
CA PRO A 192 39.66 -15.67 0.43
C PRO A 192 38.39 -16.15 -0.31
N LEU A 193 37.27 -15.43 -0.21
CA LEU A 193 36.05 -15.72 -1.00
C LEU A 193 36.16 -15.18 -2.44
N PRO A 194 35.42 -15.73 -3.41
CA PRO A 194 35.14 -15.00 -4.64
C PRO A 194 34.54 -13.64 -4.27
N ALA A 195 35.11 -12.58 -4.83
CA ALA A 195 34.75 -11.22 -4.49
C ALA A 195 34.24 -10.51 -5.71
N TRP A 196 33.07 -9.87 -5.60
CA TRP A 196 32.57 -8.97 -6.63
C TRP A 196 32.75 -7.54 -6.16
N ARG A 197 33.30 -6.70 -7.04
CA ARG A 197 33.27 -5.25 -6.87
C ARG A 197 31.96 -4.74 -7.45
N VAL A 198 31.22 -3.97 -6.66
CA VAL A 198 29.94 -3.36 -7.02
C VAL A 198 30.08 -1.86 -6.96
N ASP A 199 29.70 -1.18 -8.05
CA ASP A 199 29.66 0.29 -8.08
C ASP A 199 28.33 0.85 -7.57
N HIS A 200 28.23 2.16 -7.37
CA HIS A 200 26.99 2.82 -6.93
C HIS A 200 25.79 2.63 -7.88
N HIS A 201 26.03 2.20 -9.13
CA HIS A 201 24.98 1.88 -10.09
C HIS A 201 24.60 0.39 -10.09
N GLY A 202 25.28 -0.44 -9.29
CA GLY A 202 25.06 -1.88 -9.20
C GLY A 202 25.75 -2.70 -10.28
N HIS A 203 26.62 -2.11 -11.11
CA HIS A 203 27.46 -2.88 -12.01
C HIS A 203 28.45 -3.70 -11.20
N THR A 204 28.58 -4.96 -11.57
CA THR A 204 29.40 -5.92 -10.84
C THR A 204 30.52 -6.44 -11.73
N VAL A 205 31.70 -6.57 -11.15
CA VAL A 205 32.86 -7.22 -11.79
C VAL A 205 33.49 -8.18 -10.81
N ASP A 206 33.95 -9.31 -11.32
CA ASP A 206 34.73 -10.26 -10.55
C ASP A 206 36.09 -9.63 -10.17
N HIS A 207 36.42 -9.58 -8.89
CA HIS A 207 37.61 -8.93 -8.38
C HIS A 207 38.90 -9.62 -8.85
N GLN A 208 38.87 -10.94 -9.08
CA GLN A 208 40.06 -11.70 -9.47
C GLN A 208 40.26 -11.69 -10.98
N THR A 209 39.18 -11.87 -11.75
CA THR A 209 39.25 -12.02 -13.21
C THR A 209 38.95 -10.74 -13.99
N GLY A 210 38.37 -9.73 -13.34
CA GLY A 210 37.90 -8.50 -13.98
C GLY A 210 36.68 -8.69 -14.90
N GLN A 211 36.14 -9.92 -14.98
CA GLN A 211 35.02 -10.24 -15.85
C GLN A 211 33.73 -9.58 -15.35
N PRO A 212 32.89 -9.02 -16.25
CA PRO A 212 31.61 -8.47 -15.87
C PRO A 212 30.70 -9.57 -15.30
N ARG A 213 29.95 -9.20 -14.27
CA ARG A 213 28.96 -10.05 -13.60
C ARG A 213 27.57 -9.42 -13.76
N PRO A 214 26.48 -10.16 -13.44
CA PRO A 214 25.14 -9.60 -13.57
C PRO A 214 24.94 -8.40 -12.62
N ARG A 215 24.31 -7.35 -13.13
CA ARG A 215 24.00 -6.14 -12.35
C ARG A 215 23.17 -6.49 -11.12
N MET A 216 23.52 -5.92 -9.98
CA MET A 216 22.80 -6.11 -8.72
C MET A 216 21.79 -4.98 -8.48
N CYS A 217 20.71 -5.33 -7.78
CA CYS A 217 19.81 -4.35 -7.17
C CYS A 217 20.61 -3.52 -6.15
N VAL A 218 20.62 -2.19 -6.29
CA VAL A 218 21.31 -1.28 -5.37
C VAL A 218 20.30 -0.30 -4.81
N LEU A 219 20.23 -0.21 -3.48
CA LEU A 219 19.31 0.66 -2.76
C LEU A 219 20.04 1.42 -1.67
N ASP A 220 19.76 2.71 -1.49
CA ASP A 220 20.21 3.45 -0.32
C ASP A 220 19.44 3.00 0.94
N SER A 221 19.84 3.50 2.09
CA SER A 221 19.23 3.11 3.37
C SER A 221 17.76 3.53 3.46
N VAL A 222 17.37 4.66 2.87
CA VAL A 222 16.01 5.20 2.92
C VAL A 222 15.09 4.35 2.05
N ALA A 223 15.47 4.10 0.81
CA ALA A 223 14.74 3.27 -0.13
C ALA A 223 14.56 1.85 0.41
N ALA A 224 15.61 1.25 0.96
CA ALA A 224 15.52 -0.08 1.53
C ALA A 224 14.65 -0.13 2.81
N ALA A 225 14.70 0.89 3.67
CA ALA A 225 13.81 0.98 4.84
C ALA A 225 12.34 1.14 4.43
N ASP A 226 12.05 2.01 3.46
CA ASP A 226 10.72 2.20 2.86
C ASP A 226 10.15 0.87 2.33
N LEU A 227 10.98 0.08 1.65
CA LEU A 227 10.56 -1.21 1.09
C LEU A 227 10.34 -2.27 2.18
N LEU A 228 11.17 -2.31 3.23
CA LEU A 228 10.95 -3.21 4.37
C LEU A 228 9.68 -2.87 5.15
N ALA A 229 9.32 -1.60 5.26
CA ALA A 229 8.10 -1.17 5.95
C ALA A 229 6.83 -1.76 5.31
N VAL A 230 6.84 -2.03 3.99
CA VAL A 230 5.73 -2.70 3.29
C VAL A 230 5.68 -4.21 3.58
N LEU A 231 6.81 -4.81 3.90
CA LEU A 231 6.94 -6.25 4.21
C LEU A 231 6.59 -6.56 5.66
N ALA A 232 6.75 -5.58 6.56
CA ALA A 232 6.39 -5.68 7.96
C ALA A 232 4.91 -6.07 8.12
N ARG A 233 4.64 -7.02 9.02
CA ARG A 233 3.27 -7.35 9.44
C ARG A 233 3.06 -6.78 10.83
N PRO A 234 1.99 -5.99 11.08
CA PRO A 234 1.67 -5.62 12.44
C PRO A 234 1.52 -6.90 13.27
N ALA A 235 2.12 -6.92 14.46
CA ALA A 235 1.98 -8.04 15.37
C ALA A 235 0.49 -8.28 15.61
N SER A 236 -0.04 -9.41 15.13
CA SER A 236 -1.42 -9.76 15.41
C SER A 236 -1.56 -9.88 16.92
N ALA A 237 -2.34 -9.01 17.55
CA ALA A 237 -2.93 -9.35 18.83
C ALA A 237 -3.71 -10.65 18.59
N ALA A 238 -3.25 -11.75 19.17
CA ALA A 238 -4.02 -12.98 19.14
C ALA A 238 -5.40 -12.69 19.75
N PRO A 239 -6.51 -13.20 19.19
CA PRO A 239 -7.77 -13.16 19.91
C PRO A 239 -7.62 -14.02 21.17
N ASP A 240 -7.66 -13.38 22.34
CA ASP A 240 -7.77 -14.09 23.61
C ASP A 240 -8.97 -15.04 23.56
N PRO A 241 -8.85 -16.26 24.11
CA PRO A 241 -9.96 -17.20 24.14
C PRO A 241 -11.04 -16.67 25.10
N VAL A 242 -12.17 -16.28 24.50
CA VAL A 242 -13.54 -16.29 25.05
C VAL A 242 -13.66 -16.08 26.57
N ALA A 243 -13.92 -14.84 26.97
CA ALA A 243 -14.66 -14.55 28.19
C ALA A 243 -15.82 -13.60 27.85
N SER A 244 -17.02 -14.18 27.75
CA SER A 244 -18.28 -13.46 27.63
C SER A 244 -18.47 -12.54 28.84
N VAL A 245 -18.55 -11.23 28.59
CA VAL A 245 -19.02 -10.25 29.58
C VAL A 245 -20.18 -9.48 28.93
N PRO A 246 -21.33 -9.32 29.62
CA PRO A 246 -22.51 -8.72 29.01
C PRO A 246 -22.31 -7.23 28.74
N ALA A 247 -22.88 -6.77 27.63
CA ALA A 247 -22.87 -5.39 27.18
C ALA A 247 -23.43 -4.44 28.26
N ARG A 248 -22.64 -3.43 28.63
CA ARG A 248 -23.09 -2.25 29.37
C ARG A 248 -23.40 -1.11 28.38
N PRO A 249 -24.35 -0.20 28.70
CA PRO A 249 -24.77 0.86 27.81
C PRO A 249 -23.63 1.84 27.55
N ILE A 250 -23.41 2.21 26.30
CA ILE A 250 -22.40 3.18 25.88
C ILE A 250 -23.03 4.58 25.94
N ASP A 251 -22.46 5.46 26.77
CA ASP A 251 -22.72 6.90 26.76
C ASP A 251 -22.17 7.55 25.47
N PRO A 252 -22.90 8.47 24.82
CA PRO A 252 -22.48 9.06 23.56
C PRO A 252 -21.54 10.24 23.82
N VAL A 253 -20.22 10.00 23.76
CA VAL A 253 -19.22 11.09 23.69
C VAL A 253 -18.40 10.96 22.41
N GLN A 254 -18.94 11.57 21.35
CA GLN A 254 -18.28 12.36 20.29
C GLN A 254 -16.97 11.83 19.66
N ALA A 255 -17.04 11.54 18.37
CA ALA A 255 -15.85 11.37 17.52
C ALA A 255 -15.18 12.74 17.30
N LYS A 256 -13.90 12.85 17.66
CA LYS A 256 -13.03 13.95 17.24
C LYS A 256 -12.35 13.55 15.93
N ILE A 257 -12.73 14.22 14.85
CA ILE A 257 -11.91 14.37 13.63
C ILE A 257 -10.58 15.01 14.06
N PRO A 258 -9.40 14.58 13.55
CA PRO A 258 -8.12 15.21 13.88
C PRO A 258 -8.18 16.71 13.60
N ARG A 259 -7.90 17.51 14.62
CA ARG A 259 -7.88 18.98 14.55
C ARG A 259 -6.65 19.42 13.78
N GLN A 260 -6.82 19.92 12.55
CA GLN A 260 -5.95 20.96 12.04
C GLN A 260 -6.50 22.30 12.52
N ALA A 261 -5.73 22.96 13.39
CA ALA A 261 -6.02 24.31 13.85
C ALA A 261 -5.60 25.29 12.75
N THR A 262 -6.55 25.72 11.93
CA THR A 262 -6.86 27.14 11.65
C THR A 262 -8.26 27.17 11.05
N ARG A 263 -9.16 27.90 11.72
CA ARG A 263 -10.59 27.91 11.49
C ARG A 263 -10.92 28.79 10.28
N VAL A 264 -11.44 28.19 9.21
CA VAL A 264 -12.36 28.87 8.29
C VAL A 264 -13.63 28.05 8.24
N THR A 265 -14.74 28.70 8.57
CA THR A 265 -16.09 28.12 8.52
C THR A 265 -16.40 27.69 7.08
N PRO A 266 -16.90 26.47 6.82
CA PRO A 266 -17.33 26.10 5.48
C PRO A 266 -18.42 27.07 5.01
N PRO A 267 -18.40 27.54 3.75
CA PRO A 267 -19.43 28.42 3.25
C PRO A 267 -20.78 27.68 3.28
N THR A 268 -21.75 28.30 3.95
CA THR A 268 -23.15 27.87 3.91
C THR A 268 -23.62 27.88 2.46
N PRO A 269 -24.28 26.82 1.95
CA PRO A 269 -24.88 26.87 0.61
C PRO A 269 -25.99 27.92 0.62
N GLN A 270 -25.74 29.08 0.01
CA GLN A 270 -26.79 30.03 -0.34
C GLN A 270 -27.67 29.37 -1.41
N GLN A 271 -28.98 29.29 -1.17
CA GLN A 271 -29.95 28.92 -2.20
C GLN A 271 -29.77 29.84 -3.41
N PRO A 272 -29.51 29.31 -4.62
CA PRO A 272 -29.35 30.13 -5.81
C PRO A 272 -30.68 30.84 -6.13
N THR A 273 -30.65 32.16 -6.16
CA THR A 273 -31.61 32.92 -6.94
C THR A 273 -31.35 32.64 -8.41
N GLU A 274 -32.42 32.30 -9.10
CA GLU A 274 -32.51 31.84 -10.48
C GLU A 274 -31.95 32.86 -11.48
N ALA A 275 -30.70 32.64 -11.87
CA ALA A 275 -30.16 32.99 -13.17
C ALA A 275 -29.35 31.76 -13.62
N ALA A 276 -29.57 31.29 -14.85
CA ALA A 276 -28.99 30.05 -15.38
C ALA A 276 -27.45 30.07 -15.36
N ALA A 277 -26.86 29.73 -14.22
CA ALA A 277 -25.45 29.52 -14.05
C ALA A 277 -25.10 28.15 -14.61
N THR A 278 -24.07 28.10 -15.45
CA THR A 278 -23.51 26.85 -15.97
C THR A 278 -23.22 25.90 -14.80
N ALA A 279 -23.83 24.72 -14.84
CA ALA A 279 -23.69 23.76 -13.75
C ALA A 279 -22.42 22.93 -13.98
N VAL A 280 -21.34 23.26 -13.27
CA VAL A 280 -20.10 22.48 -13.27
C VAL A 280 -20.21 21.36 -12.24
N GLN A 281 -20.14 20.11 -12.70
CA GLN A 281 -20.12 18.92 -11.85
C GLN A 281 -18.83 18.13 -12.05
N LEU A 282 -18.14 17.82 -10.95
CA LEU A 282 -17.01 16.90 -10.95
C LEU A 282 -17.41 15.59 -10.28
N ARG A 283 -17.41 14.51 -11.07
CA ARG A 283 -17.62 13.16 -10.56
C ARG A 283 -16.27 12.53 -10.27
N VAL A 284 -16.06 12.08 -9.05
CA VAL A 284 -14.86 11.35 -8.63
C VAL A 284 -15.21 10.02 -7.93
N LEU A 285 -16.46 9.76 -7.56
CA LEU A 285 -16.91 8.47 -7.02
C LEU A 285 -17.32 7.55 -8.18
N GLY A 286 -16.42 6.66 -8.58
CA GLY A 286 -16.50 5.90 -9.83
C GLY A 286 -15.50 6.42 -10.86
N ARG A 287 -15.84 6.32 -12.16
CA ARG A 287 -14.97 6.82 -13.24
C ARG A 287 -14.93 8.35 -13.20
N PRO A 288 -13.75 9.00 -13.06
CA PRO A 288 -13.70 10.44 -12.97
C PRO A 288 -14.16 11.12 -14.25
N ALA A 289 -15.00 12.15 -14.11
CA ALA A 289 -15.52 12.93 -15.22
C ALA A 289 -15.85 14.36 -14.79
N LEU A 290 -15.52 15.33 -15.64
CA LEU A 290 -15.96 16.72 -15.49
C LEU A 290 -17.14 16.95 -16.43
N LEU A 291 -18.27 17.40 -15.92
CA LEU A 291 -19.45 17.74 -16.68
C LEU A 291 -19.73 19.24 -16.56
N ILE A 292 -20.07 19.84 -17.69
CA ILE A 292 -20.46 21.25 -17.80
C ILE A 292 -21.81 21.25 -18.51
N ASP A 293 -22.85 21.74 -17.86
CA ASP A 293 -24.24 21.69 -18.36
C ASP A 293 -24.64 20.27 -18.78
N SER A 294 -24.31 19.29 -17.92
CA SER A 294 -24.51 17.85 -18.13
C SER A 294 -23.75 17.22 -19.31
N LYS A 295 -22.86 17.95 -19.98
CA LYS A 295 -22.00 17.42 -21.05
C LYS A 295 -20.60 17.13 -20.53
N GLU A 296 -20.10 15.93 -20.79
CA GLU A 296 -18.76 15.54 -20.37
C GLU A 296 -17.69 16.30 -21.16
N VAL A 297 -16.76 16.93 -20.43
CA VAL A 297 -15.59 17.60 -20.99
C VAL A 297 -14.54 16.53 -21.31
N THR A 298 -14.09 16.48 -22.57
CA THR A 298 -13.10 15.48 -23.01
C THR A 298 -11.69 15.85 -22.50
N ILE A 299 -11.32 15.32 -21.34
CA ILE A 299 -9.96 15.48 -20.77
C ILE A 299 -9.11 14.27 -21.18
N ARG A 300 -8.26 14.45 -22.20
CA ARG A 300 -7.46 13.34 -22.78
C ARG A 300 -6.26 12.90 -21.93
N ARG A 301 -5.70 13.82 -21.14
CA ARG A 301 -4.45 13.59 -20.39
C ARG A 301 -4.78 13.09 -18.99
N SER A 302 -4.30 11.89 -18.63
CA SER A 302 -4.47 11.32 -17.28
C SER A 302 -4.00 12.29 -16.18
N ALA A 303 -2.88 12.99 -16.38
CA ALA A 303 -2.38 13.99 -15.43
C ALA A 303 -3.36 15.17 -15.18
N ALA A 304 -4.11 15.62 -16.20
CA ALA A 304 -5.08 16.70 -16.02
C ALA A 304 -6.29 16.24 -15.21
N LEU A 305 -6.75 15.02 -15.43
CA LEU A 305 -7.81 14.39 -14.63
C LEU A 305 -7.34 14.13 -13.19
N GLN A 306 -6.09 13.68 -13.03
CA GLN A 306 -5.45 13.46 -11.74
C GLN A 306 -5.38 14.75 -10.90
N ILE A 307 -5.13 15.92 -11.52
CA ILE A 307 -5.21 17.22 -10.83
C ILE A 307 -6.60 17.46 -10.27
N LEU A 308 -7.66 17.29 -11.07
CA LEU A 308 -9.04 17.53 -10.62
C LEU A 308 -9.40 16.64 -9.43
N VAL A 309 -9.06 15.34 -9.50
CA VAL A 309 -9.32 14.42 -8.39
C VAL A 309 -8.45 14.73 -7.17
N PHE A 310 -7.18 15.11 -7.38
CA PHE A 310 -6.29 15.47 -6.27
C PHE A 310 -6.83 16.69 -5.52
N LEU A 311 -7.32 17.70 -6.24
CA LEU A 311 -7.93 18.88 -5.63
C LEU A 311 -9.30 18.56 -5.00
N ALA A 312 -10.06 17.60 -5.53
CA ALA A 312 -11.32 17.16 -4.93
C ALA A 312 -11.11 16.56 -3.52
N VAL A 313 -10.02 15.83 -3.30
CA VAL A 313 -9.69 15.25 -1.99
C VAL A 313 -8.94 16.22 -1.06
N HIS A 314 -8.52 17.39 -1.55
CA HIS A 314 -7.87 18.46 -0.79
C HIS A 314 -8.66 19.78 -0.92
N PRO A 315 -9.79 19.95 -0.21
CA PRO A 315 -10.61 21.16 -0.30
C PRO A 315 -9.84 22.44 0.11
N ASP A 316 -8.89 22.31 1.04
CA ASP A 316 -7.94 23.38 1.44
C ASP A 316 -6.82 23.61 0.41
N GLY A 317 -6.92 22.97 -0.76
CA GLY A 317 -6.04 23.13 -1.90
C GLY A 317 -4.69 22.48 -1.75
N ALA A 318 -3.89 22.65 -2.79
CA ALA A 318 -2.58 22.04 -2.91
C ALA A 318 -1.54 23.02 -3.44
N THR A 319 -0.35 22.99 -2.87
CA THR A 319 0.81 23.72 -3.39
C THR A 319 1.34 23.05 -4.66
N THR A 320 2.12 23.79 -5.45
CA THR A 320 2.88 23.25 -6.59
C THR A 320 3.69 22.01 -6.20
N THR A 321 4.36 22.04 -5.05
CA THR A 321 5.16 20.93 -4.53
C THR A 321 4.31 19.69 -4.25
N GLN A 322 3.14 19.85 -3.61
CA GLN A 322 2.23 18.74 -3.33
C GLN A 322 1.68 18.12 -4.62
N LEU A 323 1.25 18.93 -5.59
CA LEU A 323 0.77 18.44 -6.87
C LEU A 323 1.84 17.69 -7.64
N VAL A 324 3.06 18.24 -7.68
CA VAL A 324 4.20 17.59 -8.35
C VAL A 324 4.53 16.24 -7.72
N HIS A 325 4.64 16.16 -6.40
CA HIS A 325 4.95 14.90 -5.71
C HIS A 325 3.85 13.85 -5.90
N ALA A 326 2.58 14.26 -5.95
CA ALA A 326 1.48 13.35 -6.19
C ALA A 326 1.45 12.84 -7.65
N LEU A 327 1.57 13.74 -8.63
CA LEU A 327 1.44 13.38 -10.04
C LEU A 327 2.66 12.62 -10.58
N TRP A 328 3.85 12.97 -10.10
CA TRP A 328 5.12 12.42 -10.58
C TRP A 328 6.03 12.04 -9.41
N PRO A 329 5.65 11.04 -8.60
CA PRO A 329 6.44 10.64 -7.45
C PRO A 329 7.81 10.13 -7.90
N GLY A 330 8.84 10.45 -7.11
CA GLY A 330 10.22 10.06 -7.35
C GLY A 330 11.01 10.91 -8.34
N LEU A 331 10.40 11.93 -8.96
CA LEU A 331 11.13 12.91 -9.76
C LEU A 331 11.42 14.18 -8.92
N PRO A 332 12.62 14.79 -9.05
CA PRO A 332 12.92 16.04 -8.36
C PRO A 332 11.95 17.15 -8.78
N ALA A 333 11.35 17.87 -7.82
CA ALA A 333 10.23 18.75 -8.13
C ALA A 333 10.55 19.84 -9.18
N HIS A 334 11.77 20.36 -9.17
CA HIS A 334 12.23 21.38 -10.11
C HIS A 334 12.27 20.89 -11.58
N THR A 335 12.39 19.57 -11.83
CA THR A 335 12.45 19.03 -13.20
C THR A 335 11.07 18.86 -13.84
N VAL A 336 10.02 18.76 -13.03
CA VAL A 336 8.64 18.48 -13.49
C VAL A 336 7.66 19.61 -13.21
N THR A 337 8.09 20.70 -12.55
CA THR A 337 7.24 21.89 -12.32
C THR A 337 6.73 22.48 -13.64
N GLY A 338 7.57 22.55 -14.67
CA GLY A 338 7.13 22.98 -16.01
C GLY A 338 6.03 22.09 -16.59
N ARG A 339 6.10 20.77 -16.36
CA ARG A 339 5.07 19.80 -16.79
C ARG A 339 3.74 20.05 -16.08
N LEU A 340 3.76 20.45 -14.80
CA LEU A 340 2.56 20.85 -14.07
C LEU A 340 1.90 22.07 -14.71
N TYR A 341 2.65 23.14 -14.96
CA TYR A 341 2.11 24.37 -15.54
C TYR A 341 1.52 24.16 -16.92
N THR A 342 2.19 23.39 -17.78
CA THR A 342 1.63 23.01 -19.09
C THR A 342 0.33 22.22 -18.93
N THR A 343 0.29 21.23 -18.04
CA THR A 343 -0.91 20.42 -17.78
C THR A 343 -2.08 21.29 -17.28
N LEU A 344 -1.83 22.22 -16.37
CA LEU A 344 -2.84 23.17 -15.87
C LEU A 344 -3.32 24.13 -16.95
N SER A 345 -2.40 24.62 -17.79
CA SER A 345 -2.75 25.50 -18.92
C SER A 345 -3.64 24.79 -19.92
N ASP A 346 -3.29 23.55 -20.30
CA ASP A 346 -4.07 22.69 -21.20
C ASP A 346 -5.45 22.37 -20.61
N LEU A 347 -5.51 22.03 -19.31
CA LEU A 347 -6.76 21.78 -18.60
C LEU A 347 -7.66 23.02 -18.63
N ARG A 348 -7.12 24.19 -18.26
CA ARG A 348 -7.87 25.47 -18.29
C ARG A 348 -8.34 25.82 -19.70
N SER A 349 -7.52 25.58 -20.73
CA SER A 349 -7.91 25.81 -22.12
C SER A 349 -9.05 24.89 -22.56
N THR A 350 -8.99 23.61 -22.16
CA THR A 350 -10.03 22.61 -22.47
C THR A 350 -11.36 22.98 -21.82
N ILE A 351 -11.33 23.42 -20.57
CA ILE A 351 -12.52 23.88 -19.84
C ILE A 351 -13.09 25.16 -20.46
N ARG A 352 -12.22 26.14 -20.78
CA ARG A 352 -12.62 27.41 -21.42
C ARG A 352 -13.27 27.25 -22.79
N ALA A 353 -12.97 26.18 -23.49
CA ALA A 353 -13.63 25.85 -24.75
C ALA A 353 -15.11 25.44 -24.57
N THR A 354 -15.52 25.09 -23.34
CA THR A 354 -16.88 24.58 -23.03
C THR A 354 -17.65 25.50 -22.09
N SER A 355 -16.99 26.19 -21.15
CA SER A 355 -17.60 27.19 -20.25
C SER A 355 -16.66 28.37 -19.97
N ALA A 356 -17.21 29.53 -19.65
CA ALA A 356 -16.45 30.66 -19.11
C ALA A 356 -16.03 30.47 -17.64
N ASP A 357 -16.58 29.46 -16.95
CA ASP A 357 -16.28 29.20 -15.55
C ASP A 357 -14.84 28.74 -15.33
N GLN A 358 -14.28 29.20 -14.20
CA GLN A 358 -13.03 28.69 -13.68
C GLN A 358 -13.32 27.48 -12.80
N VAL A 359 -12.77 26.31 -13.14
CA VAL A 359 -12.88 25.12 -12.29
C VAL A 359 -11.68 24.99 -11.36
N VAL A 360 -10.51 25.47 -11.79
CA VAL A 360 -9.26 25.43 -10.99
C VAL A 360 -8.74 26.85 -10.77
N VAL A 361 -8.83 27.29 -9.52
CA VAL A 361 -8.43 28.62 -9.06
C VAL A 361 -7.06 28.54 -8.38
N HIS A 362 -6.29 29.62 -8.43
CA HIS A 362 -5.01 29.73 -7.73
C HIS A 362 -5.04 30.97 -6.82
N THR A 363 -5.01 30.75 -5.51
CA THR A 363 -5.08 31.78 -4.46
C THR A 363 -4.11 31.41 -3.35
N GLU A 364 -3.39 32.38 -2.79
CA GLU A 364 -2.48 32.16 -1.66
C GLU A 364 -1.48 31.00 -1.87
N ASP A 365 -0.85 30.96 -3.05
CA ASP A 365 0.11 29.92 -3.47
C ASP A 365 -0.42 28.48 -3.48
N ARG A 366 -1.76 28.33 -3.56
CA ARG A 366 -2.45 27.04 -3.61
C ARG A 366 -3.42 26.98 -4.77
N TYR A 367 -3.51 25.79 -5.36
CA TYR A 367 -4.53 25.43 -6.33
C TYR A 367 -5.72 24.81 -5.61
N HIS A 368 -6.93 25.22 -5.98
CA HIS A 368 -8.18 24.69 -5.43
C HIS A 368 -9.19 24.49 -6.55
N LEU A 369 -10.20 23.65 -6.32
CA LEU A 369 -11.41 23.68 -7.13
C LEU A 369 -12.22 24.93 -6.78
N ASP A 370 -12.88 25.55 -7.77
CA ASP A 370 -13.84 26.64 -7.50
C ASP A 370 -14.94 26.11 -6.57
N PRO A 371 -15.24 26.79 -5.44
CA PRO A 371 -16.24 26.34 -4.47
C PRO A 371 -17.66 26.13 -5.04
N ARG A 372 -17.97 26.72 -6.19
CA ARG A 372 -19.24 26.52 -6.91
C ARG A 372 -19.30 25.21 -7.69
N THR A 373 -18.18 24.50 -7.82
CA THR A 373 -18.11 23.19 -8.47
C THR A 373 -18.85 22.16 -7.62
N ASP A 374 -19.86 21.49 -8.19
CA ASP A 374 -20.56 20.39 -7.52
C ASP A 374 -19.71 19.11 -7.60
N VAL A 375 -19.07 18.74 -6.49
CA VAL A 375 -18.25 17.54 -6.38
C VAL A 375 -19.03 16.45 -5.64
N ASP A 376 -19.19 15.27 -6.25
CA ASP A 376 -19.91 14.14 -5.64
C ASP A 376 -19.29 13.65 -4.31
N LEU A 377 -17.96 13.65 -4.19
CA LEU A 377 -17.25 13.38 -2.93
C LEU A 377 -17.64 14.35 -1.82
N TRP A 378 -17.76 15.66 -2.13
CA TRP A 378 -18.15 16.66 -1.13
C TRP A 378 -19.59 16.47 -0.68
N ARG A 379 -20.51 16.07 -1.57
CA ARG A 379 -21.88 15.70 -1.20
C ARG A 379 -21.92 14.51 -0.25
N LEU A 380 -21.13 13.48 -0.52
CA LEU A 380 -21.00 12.31 0.35
C LEU A 380 -20.48 12.70 1.74
N GLN A 381 -19.44 13.53 1.79
CA GLN A 381 -18.85 14.03 3.05
C GLN A 381 -19.83 14.92 3.83
N ALA A 382 -20.55 15.80 3.14
CA ALA A 382 -21.58 16.66 3.75
C ALA A 382 -22.74 15.84 4.30
N ALA A 383 -23.20 14.82 3.57
CA ALA A 383 -24.22 13.88 4.05
C ALA A 383 -23.75 13.18 5.33
N ALA A 384 -22.52 12.64 5.34
CA ALA A 384 -21.97 11.98 6.50
C ALA A 384 -21.82 12.90 7.72
N HIS A 385 -21.36 14.14 7.51
CA HIS A 385 -21.29 15.14 8.56
C HIS A 385 -22.67 15.46 9.13
N HIS A 386 -23.69 15.60 8.27
CA HIS A 386 -25.06 15.80 8.71
C HIS A 386 -25.58 14.62 9.54
N SER A 387 -25.39 13.38 9.07
CA SER A 387 -25.80 12.16 9.78
C SER A 387 -25.10 12.00 11.12
N ALA A 388 -23.81 12.37 11.22
CA ALA A 388 -23.06 12.32 12.49
C ALA A 388 -23.56 13.32 13.55
N THR A 389 -24.26 14.38 13.12
CA THR A 389 -24.85 15.39 14.01
C THR A 389 -26.33 15.16 14.31
N THR A 390 -26.95 14.16 13.66
CA THR A 390 -28.39 13.94 13.67
C THR A 390 -28.71 12.46 13.93
N ASP A 391 -29.35 12.17 15.07
CA ASP A 391 -29.82 10.81 15.43
C ASP A 391 -31.12 10.39 14.74
N ALA A 392 -31.52 11.09 13.66
CA ALA A 392 -32.75 10.75 12.95
C ALA A 392 -32.62 9.37 12.27
N PRO A 393 -33.64 8.50 12.39
CA PRO A 393 -33.68 7.24 11.67
C PRO A 393 -33.49 7.45 10.17
N GLY A 394 -32.62 6.64 9.55
CA GLY A 394 -32.33 6.73 8.11
C GLY A 394 -31.41 7.88 7.70
N SER A 395 -30.85 8.66 8.63
CA SER A 395 -29.92 9.75 8.30
C SER A 395 -28.71 9.30 7.47
N TRP A 396 -28.30 8.05 7.61
CA TRP A 396 -27.18 7.44 6.86
C TRP A 396 -27.55 6.97 5.44
N GLN A 397 -28.83 6.91 5.07
CA GLN A 397 -29.25 6.48 3.73
C GLN A 397 -28.71 7.42 2.64
N ALA A 398 -28.68 8.72 2.91
CA ALA A 398 -28.11 9.71 1.98
C ALA A 398 -26.62 9.47 1.70
N VAL A 399 -25.86 8.97 2.68
CA VAL A 399 -24.44 8.61 2.50
C VAL A 399 -24.30 7.38 1.60
N ILE A 400 -25.14 6.36 1.83
CA ILE A 400 -25.17 5.14 1.02
C ILE A 400 -25.53 5.46 -0.44
N ASP A 401 -26.55 6.30 -0.66
CA ASP A 401 -27.04 6.66 -2.01
C ASP A 401 -26.07 7.57 -2.78
N ALA A 402 -25.25 8.35 -2.06
CA ALA A 402 -24.21 9.18 -2.66
C ALA A 402 -23.01 8.36 -3.17
N TYR A 403 -22.79 7.16 -2.63
CA TYR A 403 -21.68 6.30 -3.05
C TYR A 403 -21.98 5.57 -4.36
N ARG A 404 -21.36 6.05 -5.45
CA ARG A 404 -21.53 5.46 -6.81
C ARG A 404 -20.40 4.52 -7.23
N GLY A 405 -19.35 4.41 -6.42
CA GLY A 405 -18.20 3.55 -6.66
C GLY A 405 -16.95 4.08 -5.97
N ASP A 406 -15.88 3.30 -6.05
CA ASP A 406 -14.59 3.69 -5.48
C ASP A 406 -14.10 5.03 -6.07
N LEU A 407 -13.51 5.86 -5.21
CA LEU A 407 -12.87 7.12 -5.62
C LEU A 407 -11.89 6.87 -6.78
N ALA A 408 -12.09 7.52 -7.93
CA ALA A 408 -11.33 7.34 -9.16
C ALA A 408 -11.18 5.86 -9.56
N ALA A 409 -12.30 5.14 -9.66
CA ALA A 409 -12.36 3.79 -10.17
C ALA A 409 -11.69 3.70 -11.56
N GLY A 410 -10.85 2.68 -11.75
CA GLY A 410 -10.08 2.46 -12.98
C GLY A 410 -8.72 3.16 -13.04
N HIS A 411 -8.35 3.95 -12.02
CA HIS A 411 -7.04 4.60 -11.93
C HIS A 411 -6.18 4.07 -10.79
N THR A 412 -4.89 3.85 -11.06
CA THR A 412 -3.89 3.32 -10.11
C THR A 412 -2.87 4.38 -9.70
N TRP A 413 -3.32 5.62 -9.53
CA TRP A 413 -2.44 6.72 -9.13
C TRP A 413 -1.87 6.49 -7.72
N PRO A 414 -0.54 6.58 -7.50
CA PRO A 414 0.05 6.11 -6.24
C PRO A 414 -0.47 6.77 -4.95
N TRP A 415 -0.93 8.03 -5.03
CA TRP A 415 -1.49 8.75 -3.88
C TRP A 415 -2.97 8.46 -3.61
N ILE A 416 -3.67 7.73 -4.48
CA ILE A 416 -5.14 7.61 -4.41
C ILE A 416 -5.59 6.64 -3.33
N ASP A 417 -4.76 5.69 -2.91
CA ASP A 417 -5.20 4.61 -2.03
C ASP A 417 -5.69 5.11 -0.66
N PRO A 418 -5.01 6.03 0.05
CA PRO A 418 -5.51 6.59 1.30
C PRO A 418 -6.90 7.24 1.21
N PRO A 419 -7.16 8.23 0.33
CA PRO A 419 -8.49 8.82 0.25
C PRO A 419 -9.53 7.84 -0.30
N ARG A 420 -9.16 6.89 -1.17
CA ARG A 420 -10.05 5.82 -1.63
C ARG A 420 -10.48 4.91 -0.48
N GLU A 421 -9.54 4.51 0.37
CA GLU A 421 -9.82 3.68 1.54
C GLU A 421 -10.63 4.45 2.59
N ALA A 422 -10.31 5.71 2.87
CA ALA A 422 -11.08 6.55 3.78
C ALA A 422 -12.55 6.69 3.33
N THR A 423 -12.77 6.90 2.03
CA THR A 423 -14.12 6.97 1.45
C THR A 423 -14.85 5.63 1.57
N ARG A 424 -14.16 4.51 1.30
CA ARG A 424 -14.73 3.17 1.44
C ARG A 424 -15.16 2.93 2.89
N ARG A 425 -14.27 3.16 3.86
CA ARG A 425 -14.55 2.98 5.30
C ARG A 425 -15.75 3.79 5.76
N LEU A 426 -15.83 5.07 5.37
CA LEU A 426 -16.97 5.93 5.70
C LEU A 426 -18.30 5.33 5.25
N VAL A 427 -18.33 4.73 4.06
CA VAL A 427 -19.55 4.11 3.53
C VAL A 427 -19.83 2.76 4.20
N LEU A 428 -18.82 1.97 4.55
CA LEU A 428 -19.01 0.76 5.34
C LEU A 428 -19.56 1.08 6.73
N ASP A 429 -19.05 2.14 7.37
CA ASP A 429 -19.54 2.65 8.65
C ASP A 429 -21.02 3.03 8.52
N ALA A 430 -21.38 3.80 7.48
CA ALA A 430 -22.76 4.15 7.18
C ALA A 430 -23.69 2.94 7.05
N HIS A 431 -23.25 1.87 6.37
CA HIS A 431 -24.02 0.63 6.26
C HIS A 431 -24.20 -0.04 7.62
N THR A 432 -23.15 -0.13 8.44
CA THR A 432 -23.25 -0.74 9.76
C THR A 432 -24.09 0.07 10.75
N THR A 433 -24.01 1.40 10.70
CA THR A 433 -24.86 2.28 11.52
C THR A 433 -26.32 2.19 11.08
N ALA A 434 -26.60 2.18 9.76
CA ALA A 434 -27.94 1.95 9.25
C ALA A 434 -28.49 0.56 9.66
N ALA A 435 -27.66 -0.48 9.61
CA ALA A 435 -28.03 -1.83 10.02
C ALA A 435 -28.34 -1.93 11.54
N ALA A 436 -27.58 -1.21 12.37
CA ALA A 436 -27.81 -1.15 13.81
C ALA A 436 -29.13 -0.46 14.16
N ALA A 437 -29.54 0.55 13.38
CA ALA A 437 -30.81 1.25 13.56
C ALA A 437 -32.04 0.48 13.02
N GLN A 438 -31.83 -0.60 12.28
CA GLN A 438 -32.91 -1.35 11.64
C GLN A 438 -33.55 -2.37 12.60
N THR A 439 -34.88 -2.40 12.67
CA THR A 439 -35.63 -3.39 13.46
C THR A 439 -35.94 -4.66 12.68
N ASP A 440 -36.12 -4.56 11.35
CA ASP A 440 -36.34 -5.72 10.49
C ASP A 440 -35.04 -6.54 10.30
N PRO A 441 -34.99 -7.81 10.75
CA PRO A 441 -33.80 -8.64 10.61
C PRO A 441 -33.42 -8.94 9.15
N HIS A 442 -34.37 -8.93 8.21
CA HIS A 442 -34.07 -9.16 6.80
C HIS A 442 -33.42 -7.93 6.16
N GLU A 443 -33.96 -6.74 6.41
CA GLU A 443 -33.35 -5.50 5.93
C GLU A 443 -31.97 -5.25 6.55
N ARG A 444 -31.76 -5.64 7.82
CA ARG A 444 -30.43 -5.62 8.44
C ARG A 444 -29.43 -6.50 7.69
N LEU A 445 -29.82 -7.73 7.34
CA LEU A 445 -28.99 -8.64 6.53
C LEU A 445 -28.71 -8.04 5.15
N ARG A 446 -29.70 -7.40 4.51
CA ARG A 446 -29.54 -6.75 3.19
C ARG A 446 -28.47 -5.66 3.22
N LEU A 447 -28.41 -4.87 4.30
CA LEU A 447 -27.39 -3.83 4.50
C LEU A 447 -25.99 -4.43 4.67
N PHE A 448 -25.83 -5.50 5.46
CA PHE A 448 -24.53 -6.17 5.58
C PHE A 448 -24.08 -6.80 4.26
N GLN A 449 -24.98 -7.43 3.51
CA GLN A 449 -24.67 -7.96 2.17
C GLN A 449 -24.30 -6.86 1.17
N ALA A 450 -24.93 -5.68 1.26
CA ALA A 450 -24.54 -4.52 0.46
C ALA A 450 -23.13 -4.03 0.81
N ALA A 451 -22.80 -3.97 2.09
CA ALA A 451 -21.46 -3.63 2.55
C ALA A 451 -20.40 -4.66 2.09
N ILE A 452 -20.71 -5.96 2.11
CA ILE A 452 -19.83 -7.03 1.59
C ILE A 452 -19.58 -6.88 0.09
N ARG A 453 -20.54 -6.39 -0.69
CA ARG A 453 -20.33 -6.10 -2.12
C ARG A 453 -19.34 -4.95 -2.34
N ILE A 454 -19.32 -3.98 -1.44
CA ILE A 454 -18.35 -2.86 -1.46
C ILE A 454 -16.97 -3.35 -1.02
N ASP A 455 -16.90 -4.09 0.09
CA ASP A 455 -15.66 -4.69 0.57
C ASP A 455 -15.77 -6.21 0.79
N PRO A 456 -15.42 -7.03 -0.23
CA PRO A 456 -15.47 -8.48 -0.13
C PRO A 456 -14.36 -9.08 0.75
N TYR A 457 -13.39 -8.29 1.24
CA TYR A 457 -12.26 -8.75 2.07
C TYR A 457 -12.42 -8.40 3.55
N ASN A 458 -13.40 -7.57 3.92
CA ASN A 458 -13.58 -7.13 5.30
C ASN A 458 -14.05 -8.29 6.20
N GLN A 459 -13.32 -8.59 7.27
CA GLN A 459 -13.63 -9.72 8.14
C GLN A 459 -14.88 -9.47 9.00
N GLN A 460 -15.02 -8.26 9.55
CA GLN A 460 -16.10 -7.90 10.46
C GLN A 460 -17.47 -7.94 9.76
N LEU A 461 -17.58 -7.47 8.53
CA LEU A 461 -18.83 -7.50 7.76
C LEU A 461 -19.33 -8.94 7.51
N HIS A 462 -18.41 -9.87 7.23
CA HIS A 462 -18.78 -11.28 7.04
C HIS A 462 -19.21 -11.93 8.36
N GLN A 463 -18.58 -11.57 9.48
CA GLN A 463 -19.01 -12.04 10.80
C GLN A 463 -20.41 -11.51 11.15
N LEU A 464 -20.66 -10.21 11.00
CA LEU A 464 -21.96 -9.59 11.27
C LEU A 464 -23.08 -10.19 10.41
N ALA A 465 -22.82 -10.44 9.13
CA ALA A 465 -23.79 -11.09 8.24
C ALA A 465 -24.06 -12.55 8.63
N ALA A 466 -23.02 -13.30 9.02
CA ALA A 466 -23.17 -14.68 9.48
C ALA A 466 -23.95 -14.77 10.80
N ASP A 467 -23.68 -13.86 11.75
CA ASP A 467 -24.42 -13.78 13.02
C ASP A 467 -25.90 -13.46 12.76
N GLN A 468 -26.19 -12.56 11.83
CA GLN A 468 -27.56 -12.23 11.43
C GLN A 468 -28.27 -13.40 10.73
N LEU A 469 -27.57 -14.17 9.89
CA LEU A 469 -28.10 -15.40 9.28
C LEU A 469 -28.43 -16.46 10.35
N ASN A 470 -27.55 -16.65 11.33
CA ASN A 470 -27.80 -17.54 12.46
C ASN A 470 -29.03 -17.09 13.28
N ALA A 471 -29.18 -15.79 13.53
CA ALA A 471 -30.34 -15.24 14.22
C ALA A 471 -31.66 -15.46 13.44
N LEU A 472 -31.59 -15.53 12.11
CA LEU A 472 -32.71 -15.89 11.23
C LEU A 472 -32.94 -17.42 11.12
N GLY A 473 -32.09 -18.25 11.73
CA GLY A 473 -32.17 -19.71 11.71
C GLY A 473 -31.46 -20.38 10.52
N ASP A 474 -30.70 -19.63 9.71
CA ASP A 474 -30.00 -20.15 8.52
C ASP A 474 -28.50 -20.35 8.77
N SER A 475 -28.18 -21.31 9.64
CA SER A 475 -26.79 -21.63 9.99
C SER A 475 -25.99 -22.25 8.84
N ALA A 476 -26.66 -22.87 7.87
CA ALA A 476 -26.01 -23.40 6.67
C ALA A 476 -25.47 -22.25 5.80
N ALA A 477 -26.31 -21.24 5.50
CA ALA A 477 -25.86 -20.07 4.75
C ALA A 477 -24.78 -19.27 5.49
N ALA A 478 -24.85 -19.20 6.82
CA ALA A 478 -23.81 -18.56 7.62
C ALA A 478 -22.44 -19.26 7.47
N ALA A 479 -22.41 -20.59 7.51
CA ALA A 479 -21.20 -21.38 7.33
C ALA A 479 -20.62 -21.24 5.91
N ASP A 480 -21.46 -21.28 4.89
CA ASP A 480 -21.06 -21.12 3.50
C ASP A 480 -20.48 -19.73 3.23
N LEU A 481 -21.08 -18.68 3.78
CA LEU A 481 -20.58 -17.30 3.67
C LEU A 481 -19.16 -17.17 4.25
N LEU A 482 -18.93 -17.71 5.46
CA LEU A 482 -17.63 -17.66 6.11
C LEU A 482 -16.59 -18.55 5.40
N HIS A 483 -17.00 -19.70 4.84
CA HIS A 483 -16.13 -20.54 4.02
C HIS A 483 -15.68 -19.83 2.75
N ALA A 484 -16.61 -19.24 2.01
CA ALA A 484 -16.32 -18.46 0.81
C ALA A 484 -15.41 -17.27 1.10
N HIS A 485 -15.64 -16.59 2.24
CA HIS A 485 -14.77 -15.50 2.70
C HIS A 485 -13.34 -15.99 2.95
N ARG A 486 -13.15 -17.06 3.73
CA ARG A 486 -11.82 -17.64 3.99
C ARG A 486 -11.11 -18.04 2.71
N GLN A 487 -11.83 -18.62 1.75
CA GLN A 487 -11.25 -19.00 0.46
C GLN A 487 -10.80 -17.76 -0.33
N ARG A 488 -11.59 -16.68 -0.34
CA ARG A 488 -11.20 -15.41 -0.94
C ARG A 488 -9.94 -14.83 -0.30
N LEU A 489 -9.84 -14.84 1.04
CA LEU A 489 -8.64 -14.38 1.76
C LEU A 489 -7.39 -15.21 1.41
N ARG A 490 -7.54 -16.52 1.25
CA ARG A 490 -6.44 -17.41 0.82
C ARG A 490 -5.97 -17.09 -0.59
N LEU A 491 -6.90 -17.00 -1.55
CA LEU A 491 -6.59 -16.68 -2.94
C LEU A 491 -5.94 -15.30 -3.10
N ALA A 492 -6.25 -14.36 -2.21
CA ALA A 492 -5.63 -13.04 -2.18
C ALA A 492 -4.31 -12.98 -1.38
N GLY A 493 -3.85 -14.08 -0.77
CA GLY A 493 -2.58 -14.11 -0.04
C GLY A 493 -2.56 -13.33 1.29
N ILE A 494 -3.74 -13.06 1.88
CA ILE A 494 -3.90 -12.28 3.11
C ILE A 494 -4.44 -13.07 4.30
N LEU A 495 -4.67 -14.37 4.14
CA LEU A 495 -4.91 -15.27 5.26
C LEU A 495 -3.55 -15.74 5.79
N ASP A 496 -3.23 -15.43 7.04
CA ASP A 496 -2.04 -16.00 7.68
C ASP A 496 -2.20 -17.53 7.69
N GLN A 497 -1.24 -18.22 7.10
CA GLN A 497 -1.16 -19.67 7.28
C GLN A 497 -0.91 -19.90 8.78
N PRO A 498 -1.62 -20.85 9.42
CA PRO A 498 -1.22 -21.28 10.75
C PRO A 498 0.24 -21.71 10.62
N MET A 499 1.13 -21.10 11.40
CA MET A 499 2.50 -21.60 11.54
C MET A 499 2.36 -23.05 11.93
N ILE A 500 2.74 -23.96 11.02
CA ILE A 500 2.94 -25.35 11.38
C ILE A 500 4.14 -25.30 12.32
N THR A 501 3.88 -25.18 13.61
CA THR A 501 4.86 -25.47 14.65
C THR A 501 5.18 -26.94 14.47
N ALA A 502 6.27 -27.22 13.77
CA ALA A 502 6.90 -28.52 13.78
C ALA A 502 7.15 -28.87 15.25
N ARG A 503 6.49 -29.94 15.70
CA ARG A 503 6.70 -30.55 17.01
C ARG A 503 8.05 -31.22 17.09
#